data_AF-A0A497AVL4-F1
#
_entry.id   AF-A0A497AVL4-F1
#
_cell.length_a   1.000
_cell.length_b   1.000
_cell.length_c   1.000
_cell.angle_alpha   90.00
_cell.angle_beta   90.00
_cell.angle_gamma   90.00
#
_symmetry.space_group_name_H-M   'P 1'
#
loop_
_entity.id
_entity.type
_entity.pdbx_description
1 polymer ?
#
loop_
_entity_poly.entity_id
_entity_poly.type
_entity_poly.pdbx_seq_one_letter_code
_entity_poly.pdbx_strand_id
1 'polypeptide(L)'
;MKTSQQQIRLTDEWAMTQLDPAEDGAHQLPGDKFFEWWYFDAHFDNGYHLVVALHPLLFNVSSRPAVIAVHLYGPGGWKAVEVAAFRPSETVSAVGRCDVRLGGSRAWDAGSHYSVRIEQGSIQAELEYQKEIEGVQTGTGGLFMDPTNERSFHWIIPLPRARVSGYLWIDDQRIAVSGVGYHDHNWGNLDLYQVVRRWSWGHVIADRHTMIFWELLGRGMVGSCVTGAILWQGPELLLNTDQVNLHPSKSRIDPEADVYCLDRIRAQFNDNPLVVQATLQNQQVLDRIDFAQPRSRREITRQVLERIYFLSERVPLIGQLVKRWVGYGTYHRLQAECKLKTATECHSGHVFYEIMDFGDLE
;
A
#
# COMPACT_ATOMS: atom_id res chain seq x y z
N MET A 1 -36.56 17.68 -7.52
CA MET A 1 -35.87 17.41 -6.24
C MET A 1 -34.46 17.93 -6.36
N LYS A 2 -34.06 18.87 -5.51
CA LYS A 2 -32.69 19.39 -5.45
C LYS A 2 -31.78 18.22 -5.07
N THR A 3 -30.88 17.85 -5.95
CA THR A 3 -29.77 16.92 -5.69
C THR A 3 -29.02 17.46 -4.48
N SER A 4 -29.07 16.76 -3.35
CA SER A 4 -28.21 17.07 -2.21
C SER A 4 -26.78 16.95 -2.70
N GLN A 5 -26.09 18.09 -2.76
CA GLN A 5 -24.68 18.15 -3.12
C GLN A 5 -23.91 17.26 -2.14
N GLN A 6 -23.31 16.18 -2.64
CA GLN A 6 -22.48 15.26 -1.87
C GLN A 6 -21.27 16.02 -1.33
N GLN A 7 -21.27 16.29 -0.03
CA GLN A 7 -20.08 16.80 0.64
C GLN A 7 -19.16 15.60 0.92
N ILE A 8 -18.22 15.38 0.00
CA ILE A 8 -17.13 14.42 0.18
C ILE A 8 -16.24 14.97 1.29
N ARG A 9 -16.11 14.25 2.41
CA ARG A 9 -15.15 14.60 3.46
C ARG A 9 -13.99 13.64 3.40
N LEU A 10 -12.88 14.18 2.94
CA LEU A 10 -11.56 13.68 3.26
C LEU A 10 -11.23 14.20 4.68
N THR A 11 -10.57 13.41 5.54
CA THR A 11 -10.48 13.67 6.99
C THR A 11 -10.18 15.15 7.37
N ASP A 12 -11.00 15.72 8.26
CA ASP A 12 -10.82 17.07 8.83
C ASP A 12 -9.95 17.04 10.11
N GLU A 13 -9.70 15.86 10.69
CA GLU A 13 -8.95 15.68 11.95
C GLU A 13 -7.55 15.12 11.68
N TRP A 14 -6.54 15.96 11.88
CA TRP A 14 -5.13 15.64 11.62
C TRP A 14 -4.33 15.28 12.89
N ALA A 15 -5.01 14.91 13.97
CA ALA A 15 -4.36 14.46 15.18
C ALA A 15 -3.85 13.02 15.00
N MET A 16 -2.58 12.79 15.33
CA MET A 16 -2.06 11.43 15.43
C MET A 16 -2.49 10.84 16.77
N THR A 17 -3.01 9.62 16.73
CA THR A 17 -3.35 8.85 17.92
C THR A 17 -2.53 7.57 17.96
N GLN A 18 -2.24 7.12 19.18
CA GLN A 18 -1.66 5.80 19.39
C GLN A 18 -2.68 4.74 19.00
N LEU A 19 -2.24 3.73 18.26
CA LEU A 19 -3.11 2.68 17.75
C LEU A 19 -3.49 1.68 18.87
N ASP A 20 -4.79 1.44 19.05
CA ASP A 20 -5.27 0.28 19.82
C ASP A 20 -5.03 -0.98 18.96
N PRO A 21 -4.43 -2.06 19.49
CA PRO A 21 -4.25 -3.31 18.75
C PRO A 21 -5.53 -3.82 18.06
N ALA A 22 -6.72 -3.54 18.60
CA ALA A 22 -7.98 -3.92 17.99
C ALA A 22 -8.23 -3.28 16.62
N GLU A 23 -7.69 -2.09 16.35
CA GLU A 23 -7.78 -1.43 15.04
C GLU A 23 -6.98 -2.17 13.96
N ASP A 24 -5.99 -2.99 14.36
CA ASP A 24 -5.26 -3.87 13.44
C ASP A 24 -5.90 -5.27 13.34
N GLY A 25 -7.05 -5.47 14.00
CA GLY A 25 -7.91 -6.64 13.83
C GLY A 25 -8.84 -6.51 12.62
N ALA A 26 -9.52 -7.60 12.29
CA ALA A 26 -10.46 -7.67 11.18
C ALA A 26 -11.70 -6.80 11.40
N HIS A 27 -12.09 -6.08 10.35
CA HIS A 27 -13.22 -5.16 10.38
C HIS A 27 -14.48 -5.77 9.80
N GLN A 28 -15.60 -5.14 10.14
CA GLN A 28 -16.88 -5.36 9.49
C GLN A 28 -17.49 -4.01 9.16
N LEU A 29 -17.75 -3.81 7.87
CA LEU A 29 -18.48 -2.65 7.36
C LEU A 29 -19.72 -3.15 6.59
N PRO A 30 -20.83 -2.38 6.57
CA PRO A 30 -22.03 -2.78 5.86
C PRO A 30 -21.82 -2.81 4.34
N GLY A 31 -22.62 -3.62 3.64
CA GLY A 31 -22.64 -3.71 2.18
C GLY A 31 -21.91 -4.93 1.61
N ASP A 32 -21.96 -5.09 0.29
CA ASP A 32 -21.40 -6.22 -0.46
C ASP A 32 -20.05 -5.91 -1.13
N LYS A 33 -19.51 -4.70 -0.89
CA LYS A 33 -18.25 -4.19 -1.44
C LYS A 33 -17.13 -4.11 -0.40
N PHE A 34 -17.23 -4.88 0.67
CA PHE A 34 -16.18 -4.96 1.68
C PHE A 34 -14.88 -5.56 1.12
N PHE A 35 -13.76 -4.93 1.41
CA PHE A 35 -12.40 -5.42 1.19
C PHE A 35 -11.57 -5.13 2.43
N GLU A 36 -10.50 -5.90 2.59
CA GLU A 36 -9.56 -5.73 3.68
C GLU A 36 -8.22 -6.36 3.32
N TRP A 37 -7.12 -5.74 3.74
CA TRP A 37 -5.79 -6.35 3.61
C TRP A 37 -4.77 -5.84 4.62
N TRP A 38 -3.96 -6.79 5.09
CA TRP A 38 -2.73 -6.54 5.87
C TRP A 38 -1.54 -6.63 4.94
N TYR A 39 -0.69 -5.61 4.97
CA TYR A 39 0.47 -5.52 4.11
C TYR A 39 1.74 -5.42 4.93
N PHE A 40 2.76 -6.21 4.59
CA PHE A 40 4.07 -6.20 5.24
C PHE A 40 5.15 -6.08 4.18
N ASP A 41 6.17 -5.29 4.45
CA ASP A 41 7.41 -5.29 3.67
C ASP A 41 8.65 -5.37 4.56
N ALA A 42 9.74 -5.88 4.00
CA ALA A 42 11.03 -5.95 4.68
C ALA A 42 12.19 -5.82 3.69
N HIS A 43 12.99 -4.79 3.88
CA HIS A 43 14.27 -4.58 3.21
C HIS A 43 15.40 -5.22 4.02
N PHE A 44 16.07 -6.22 3.45
CA PHE A 44 17.13 -6.98 4.10
C PHE A 44 18.53 -6.47 3.75
N ASP A 45 19.46 -6.60 4.70
CA ASP A 45 20.85 -6.14 4.60
C ASP A 45 21.63 -6.84 3.45
N ASN A 46 21.18 -8.03 3.04
CA ASN A 46 21.75 -8.79 1.93
C ASN A 46 21.19 -8.38 0.55
N GLY A 47 20.39 -7.30 0.49
CA GLY A 47 19.86 -6.74 -0.75
C GLY A 47 18.58 -7.40 -1.26
N TYR A 48 17.99 -8.34 -0.50
CA TYR A 48 16.64 -8.82 -0.77
C TYR A 48 15.59 -7.85 -0.22
N HIS A 49 14.43 -7.81 -0.87
CA HIS A 49 13.28 -7.08 -0.41
C HIS A 49 12.02 -7.92 -0.61
N LEU A 50 11.33 -8.22 0.48
CA LEU A 50 10.08 -8.97 0.50
C LEU A 50 8.89 -8.02 0.68
N VAL A 51 7.83 -8.25 -0.07
CA VAL A 51 6.52 -7.62 0.09
C VAL A 51 5.43 -8.69 0.14
N VAL A 52 4.51 -8.57 1.09
CA VAL A 52 3.39 -9.49 1.31
C VAL A 52 2.12 -8.71 1.52
N ALA A 53 1.07 -9.04 0.78
CA ALA A 53 -0.29 -8.58 1.07
C ALA A 53 -1.21 -9.78 1.28
N LEU A 54 -1.87 -9.83 2.45
CA LEU A 54 -2.90 -10.81 2.77
C LEU A 54 -4.26 -10.14 2.62
N HIS A 55 -5.01 -10.51 1.60
CA HIS A 55 -6.36 -10.00 1.32
C HIS A 55 -7.40 -11.08 1.67
N PRO A 56 -8.03 -11.10 2.86
CA PRO A 56 -9.20 -11.97 3.07
C PRO A 56 -10.34 -11.68 2.08
N LEU A 57 -10.46 -10.43 1.65
CA LEU A 57 -11.37 -10.00 0.59
C LEU A 57 -10.64 -8.99 -0.32
N LEU A 58 -10.30 -9.43 -1.53
CA LEU A 58 -9.56 -8.61 -2.50
C LEU A 58 -10.38 -7.41 -3.01
N PHE A 59 -9.73 -6.24 -3.18
CA PHE A 59 -10.40 -4.97 -3.47
C PHE A 59 -10.70 -4.70 -4.95
N ASN A 60 -9.95 -5.31 -5.89
CA ASN A 60 -9.91 -4.93 -7.30
C ASN A 60 -10.61 -5.91 -8.26
N VAL A 61 -11.32 -6.91 -7.74
CA VAL A 61 -12.09 -7.86 -8.56
C VAL A 61 -13.49 -8.06 -7.99
N SER A 62 -14.46 -8.30 -8.88
CA SER A 62 -15.87 -8.37 -8.53
C SER A 62 -16.21 -9.50 -7.56
N SER A 63 -15.51 -10.64 -7.68
CA SER A 63 -15.72 -11.83 -6.84
C SER A 63 -15.06 -11.74 -5.46
N ARG A 64 -14.15 -10.78 -5.25
CA ARG A 64 -13.44 -10.51 -3.99
C ARG A 64 -12.91 -11.78 -3.29
N PRO A 65 -12.17 -12.66 -4.00
CA PRO A 65 -11.63 -13.88 -3.40
C PRO A 65 -10.61 -13.52 -2.31
N ALA A 66 -10.39 -14.47 -1.39
CA ALA A 66 -9.25 -14.39 -0.49
C ALA A 66 -7.96 -14.64 -1.29
N VAL A 67 -7.00 -13.72 -1.23
CA VAL A 67 -5.76 -13.76 -2.02
C VAL A 67 -4.57 -13.38 -1.15
N ILE A 68 -3.47 -14.11 -1.30
CA ILE A 68 -2.16 -13.64 -0.87
C ILE A 68 -1.35 -13.27 -2.11
N ALA A 69 -0.64 -12.14 -2.04
CA ALA A 69 0.35 -11.74 -3.03
C ALA A 69 1.70 -11.57 -2.34
N VAL A 70 2.71 -12.33 -2.80
CA VAL A 70 4.06 -12.31 -2.27
C VAL A 70 5.03 -11.96 -3.39
N HIS A 71 5.83 -10.91 -3.17
CA HIS A 71 6.86 -10.49 -4.11
C HIS A 71 8.19 -10.49 -3.37
N LEU A 72 9.19 -11.18 -3.93
CA LEU A 72 10.55 -11.16 -3.43
C LEU A 72 11.47 -10.61 -4.51
N TYR A 73 12.07 -9.46 -4.24
CA TYR A 73 13.09 -8.83 -5.08
C TYR A 73 14.47 -9.19 -4.52
N GLY A 74 15.42 -9.47 -5.40
CA GLY A 74 16.78 -9.82 -5.02
C GLY A 74 17.83 -8.96 -5.73
N PRO A 75 19.10 -9.10 -5.32
CA PRO A 75 20.21 -8.42 -5.96
C PRO A 75 20.29 -8.69 -7.47
N GLY A 76 20.75 -7.70 -8.24
CA GLY A 76 20.92 -7.84 -9.68
C GLY A 76 19.61 -7.86 -10.49
N GLY A 77 18.48 -7.47 -9.88
CA GLY A 77 17.18 -7.39 -10.55
C GLY A 77 16.41 -8.71 -10.62
N TRP A 78 16.88 -9.75 -9.92
CA TRP A 78 16.11 -10.98 -9.75
C TRP A 78 14.79 -10.68 -9.01
N LYS A 79 13.71 -11.35 -9.42
CA LYS A 79 12.45 -11.32 -8.69
C LYS A 79 11.68 -12.63 -8.80
N ALA A 80 10.97 -12.97 -7.74
CA ALA A 80 9.96 -14.02 -7.69
C ALA A 80 8.62 -13.42 -7.24
N VAL A 81 7.53 -13.86 -7.85
CA VAL A 81 6.17 -13.41 -7.52
C VAL A 81 5.27 -14.62 -7.41
N GLU A 82 4.59 -14.74 -6.28
CA GLU A 82 3.65 -15.83 -5.98
C GLU A 82 2.32 -15.23 -5.56
N VAL A 83 1.26 -15.61 -6.28
CA VAL A 83 -0.11 -15.17 -5.99
C VAL A 83 -1.01 -16.39 -5.94
N ALA A 84 -1.72 -16.55 -4.82
CA ALA A 84 -2.62 -17.67 -4.61
C ALA A 84 -3.97 -17.20 -4.07
N ALA A 85 -5.03 -17.86 -4.52
CA ALA A 85 -6.39 -17.64 -4.05
C ALA A 85 -6.87 -18.81 -3.19
N PHE A 86 -7.63 -18.51 -2.13
CA PHE A 86 -8.07 -19.48 -1.14
C PHE A 86 -9.58 -19.49 -0.98
N ARG A 87 -10.10 -20.63 -0.51
CA ARG A 87 -11.52 -20.74 -0.14
C ARG A 87 -11.74 -20.12 1.24
N PRO A 88 -12.97 -19.70 1.58
CA PRO A 88 -13.29 -19.19 2.92
C PRO A 88 -12.90 -20.14 4.06
N SER A 89 -12.94 -21.47 3.84
CA SER A 89 -12.52 -22.47 4.83
C SER A 89 -11.03 -22.48 5.13
N GLU A 90 -10.22 -21.83 4.29
CA GLU A 90 -8.76 -21.73 4.38
C GLU A 90 -8.32 -20.31 4.78
N THR A 91 -9.28 -19.45 5.15
CA THR A 91 -9.06 -18.06 5.50
C THR A 91 -9.55 -17.79 6.92
N VAL A 92 -8.73 -17.12 7.72
CA VAL A 92 -9.08 -16.67 9.06
C VAL A 92 -8.55 -15.24 9.23
N SER A 93 -9.36 -14.35 9.80
CA SER A 93 -8.95 -13.01 10.24
C SER A 93 -9.63 -12.70 11.58
N ALA A 94 -8.85 -12.28 12.58
CA ALA A 94 -9.34 -12.06 13.94
C ALA A 94 -9.64 -10.57 14.22
N VAL A 95 -10.75 -10.26 14.92
CA VAL A 95 -11.26 -8.88 15.14
C VAL A 95 -10.51 -8.09 16.22
N GLY A 96 -9.73 -8.73 17.10
CA GLY A 96 -9.13 -8.06 18.28
C GLY A 96 -7.66 -7.63 18.15
N ARG A 97 -6.98 -8.09 17.10
CA ARG A 97 -5.59 -7.76 16.73
C ARG A 97 -5.26 -8.43 15.41
N CYS A 98 -4.16 -8.03 14.79
CA CYS A 98 -3.64 -8.72 13.62
C CYS A 98 -3.42 -10.21 13.94
N ASP A 99 -4.20 -11.05 13.26
CA ASP A 99 -4.03 -12.49 13.16
C ASP A 99 -4.80 -12.93 11.91
N VAL A 100 -4.10 -12.92 10.78
CA VAL A 100 -4.63 -13.22 9.47
C VAL A 100 -3.91 -14.41 8.89
N ARG A 101 -4.67 -15.41 8.43
CA ARG A 101 -4.16 -16.65 7.85
C ARG A 101 -4.88 -16.94 6.54
N LEU A 102 -4.11 -17.15 5.47
CA LEU A 102 -4.58 -17.57 4.15
C LEU A 102 -3.75 -18.80 3.73
N GLY A 103 -4.40 -19.96 3.69
CA GLY A 103 -3.71 -21.24 3.46
C GLY A 103 -2.67 -21.53 4.56
N GLY A 104 -1.43 -21.80 4.15
CA GLY A 104 -0.29 -22.02 5.05
C GLY A 104 0.38 -20.73 5.56
N SER A 105 0.10 -19.57 4.95
CA SER A 105 0.69 -18.28 5.33
C SER A 105 -0.09 -17.60 6.44
N ARG A 106 0.60 -16.91 7.35
CA ARG A 106 0.00 -16.19 8.47
C ARG A 106 0.82 -14.96 8.85
N ALA A 107 0.15 -13.85 9.17
CA ALA A 107 0.74 -12.71 9.86
C ALA A 107 -0.03 -12.46 11.17
N TRP A 108 0.67 -12.19 12.28
CA TRP A 108 0.01 -11.94 13.56
C TRP A 108 0.81 -11.04 14.51
N ASP A 109 0.10 -10.29 15.35
CA ASP A 109 0.65 -9.56 16.50
C ASP A 109 0.90 -10.54 17.66
N ALA A 110 2.16 -10.85 17.91
CA ALA A 110 2.62 -11.68 19.03
C ALA A 110 2.79 -10.87 20.34
N GLY A 111 2.33 -9.61 20.38
CA GLY A 111 2.45 -8.69 21.50
C GLY A 111 3.70 -7.83 21.38
N SER A 112 4.87 -8.40 21.69
CA SER A 112 6.15 -7.67 21.66
C SER A 112 6.70 -7.43 20.25
N HIS A 113 6.22 -8.19 19.26
CA HIS A 113 6.66 -8.17 17.87
C HIS A 113 5.51 -8.67 16.98
N TYR A 114 5.60 -8.43 15.68
CA TYR A 114 4.78 -9.15 14.69
C TYR A 114 5.54 -10.35 14.16
N SER A 115 4.84 -11.42 13.82
CA SER A 115 5.40 -12.58 13.15
C SER A 115 4.72 -12.77 11.80
N VAL A 116 5.52 -13.06 10.77
CA VAL A 116 5.06 -13.32 9.41
C VAL A 116 5.64 -14.65 8.96
N ARG A 117 4.76 -15.60 8.63
CA ARG A 117 5.10 -16.87 8.00
C ARG A 117 4.49 -16.92 6.60
N ILE A 118 5.30 -17.29 5.62
CA ILE A 118 4.91 -17.41 4.22
C ILE A 118 5.19 -18.82 3.74
N GLU A 119 4.17 -19.45 3.16
CA GLU A 119 4.26 -20.75 2.51
C GLU A 119 3.59 -20.66 1.13
N GLN A 120 4.23 -19.99 0.16
CA GLN A 120 3.64 -19.73 -1.16
C GLN A 120 4.57 -20.12 -2.30
N GLY A 121 4.23 -21.17 -3.04
CA GLY A 121 4.98 -21.60 -4.23
C GLY A 121 6.48 -21.71 -3.96
N SER A 122 7.27 -20.96 -4.72
CA SER A 122 8.73 -20.87 -4.61
C SER A 122 9.24 -19.96 -3.47
N ILE A 123 8.37 -19.20 -2.80
CA ILE A 123 8.73 -18.25 -1.76
C ILE A 123 8.26 -18.75 -0.38
N GLN A 124 9.20 -18.97 0.53
CA GLN A 124 8.90 -19.21 1.94
C GLN A 124 9.69 -18.26 2.84
N ALA A 125 9.08 -17.86 3.94
CA ALA A 125 9.70 -16.99 4.92
C ALA A 125 9.17 -17.25 6.33
N GLU A 126 10.03 -17.04 7.31
CA GLU A 126 9.67 -16.96 8.73
C GLU A 126 10.38 -15.74 9.30
N LEU A 127 9.62 -14.71 9.63
CA LEU A 127 10.15 -13.40 9.99
C LEU A 127 9.51 -12.88 11.26
N GLU A 128 10.34 -12.31 12.13
CA GLU A 128 9.93 -11.55 13.30
C GLU A 128 10.22 -10.08 13.08
N TYR A 129 9.25 -9.23 13.37
CA TYR A 129 9.30 -7.78 13.22
C TYR A 129 9.26 -7.15 14.61
N GLN A 130 10.44 -6.85 15.15
CA GLN A 130 10.58 -6.20 16.44
C GLN A 130 10.31 -4.70 16.31
N LYS A 131 9.29 -4.19 17.01
CA LYS A 131 8.85 -2.80 16.95
C LYS A 131 9.99 -1.84 17.31
N GLU A 132 10.30 -0.90 16.41
CA GLU A 132 11.19 0.25 16.69
C GLU A 132 10.39 1.56 16.83
N ILE A 133 9.25 1.67 16.14
CA ILE A 133 8.26 2.75 16.27
C ILE A 133 6.89 2.12 16.52
N GLU A 134 6.15 2.65 17.49
CA GLU A 134 4.78 2.20 17.82
C GLU A 134 3.78 2.55 16.72
N GLY A 135 2.70 1.76 16.64
CA GLY A 135 1.64 1.93 15.66
C GLY A 135 0.88 3.24 15.81
N VAL A 136 0.52 3.84 14.67
CA VAL A 136 -0.17 5.14 14.60
C VAL A 136 -1.32 5.12 13.59
N GLN A 137 -2.26 6.03 13.80
CA GLN A 137 -3.23 6.44 12.80
C GLN A 137 -3.41 7.95 12.81
N THR A 138 -3.82 8.51 11.67
CA THR A 138 -4.24 9.91 11.58
C THR A 138 -5.76 9.98 11.76
N GLY A 139 -6.23 10.72 12.76
CA GLY A 139 -7.64 10.80 13.11
C GLY A 139 -8.21 9.41 13.44
N THR A 140 -9.20 8.97 12.67
CA THR A 140 -9.82 7.63 12.79
C THR A 140 -9.30 6.63 11.75
N GLY A 141 -8.18 6.93 11.07
CA GLY A 141 -7.69 6.12 9.93
C GLY A 141 -8.46 6.31 8.62
N GLY A 142 -9.55 7.09 8.63
CA GLY A 142 -10.39 7.29 7.45
C GLY A 142 -9.73 8.18 6.39
N LEU A 143 -9.39 7.59 5.24
CA LEU A 143 -8.93 8.31 4.05
C LEU A 143 -10.09 8.81 3.19
N PHE A 144 -11.23 8.15 3.22
CA PHE A 144 -12.46 8.57 2.54
C PHE A 144 -13.68 8.21 3.39
N MET A 145 -14.62 9.15 3.52
CA MET A 145 -15.88 8.96 4.24
C MET A 145 -17.06 9.55 3.45
N ASP A 146 -18.07 8.73 3.16
CA ASP A 146 -19.41 9.14 2.71
C ASP A 146 -20.46 8.72 3.75
N PRO A 147 -20.83 9.62 4.66
CA PRO A 147 -21.80 9.30 5.71
C PRO A 147 -23.22 9.10 5.18
N THR A 148 -23.51 9.49 3.93
CA THR A 148 -24.86 9.33 3.35
C THR A 148 -25.17 7.88 3.02
N ASN A 149 -24.14 7.12 2.61
CA ASN A 149 -24.26 5.73 2.19
C ASN A 149 -23.45 4.78 3.07
N GLU A 150 -22.95 5.27 4.21
CA GLU A 150 -22.08 4.54 5.14
C GLU A 150 -20.85 3.91 4.44
N ARG A 151 -20.32 4.59 3.41
CA ARG A 151 -19.14 4.11 2.66
C ARG A 151 -17.87 4.74 3.20
N SER A 152 -16.83 3.94 3.34
CA SER A 152 -15.55 4.41 3.83
C SER A 152 -14.37 3.59 3.31
N PHE A 153 -13.20 4.23 3.29
CA PHE A 153 -11.91 3.59 3.08
C PHE A 153 -10.94 4.11 4.13
N HIS A 154 -10.28 3.19 4.80
CA HIS A 154 -9.40 3.44 5.95
C HIS A 154 -8.03 2.84 5.71
N TRP A 155 -7.04 3.48 6.33
CA TRP A 155 -5.64 3.10 6.32
C TRP A 155 -5.01 3.49 7.66
N ILE A 156 -4.36 2.53 8.30
CA ILE A 156 -3.61 2.71 9.55
C ILE A 156 -2.22 2.12 9.40
N ILE A 157 -1.30 2.51 10.29
CA ILE A 157 0.10 2.09 10.23
C ILE A 157 0.48 1.42 11.56
N PRO A 158 0.20 0.12 11.75
CA PRO A 158 0.51 -0.58 12.99
C PRO A 158 2.00 -0.74 13.25
N LEU A 159 2.84 -0.65 12.21
CA LEU A 159 4.29 -0.77 12.35
C LEU A 159 5.03 0.17 11.38
N PRO A 160 5.22 1.45 11.72
CA PRO A 160 5.94 2.40 10.86
C PRO A 160 7.41 2.01 10.63
N ARG A 161 8.04 1.35 11.61
CA ARG A 161 9.39 0.80 11.52
C ARG A 161 9.57 -0.37 12.48
N ALA A 162 10.14 -1.45 11.98
CA ALA A 162 10.59 -2.57 12.78
C ALA A 162 11.98 -3.05 12.35
N ARG A 163 12.72 -3.62 13.30
CA ARG A 163 13.86 -4.48 12.99
C ARG A 163 13.33 -5.85 12.63
N VAL A 164 13.70 -6.33 11.45
CA VAL A 164 13.29 -7.65 10.96
C VAL A 164 14.44 -8.63 11.10
N SER A 165 14.13 -9.84 11.55
CA SER A 165 15.08 -10.96 11.52
C SER A 165 14.34 -12.27 11.28
N GLY A 166 15.03 -13.22 10.65
CA GLY A 166 14.46 -14.53 10.41
C GLY A 166 15.12 -15.24 9.23
N TYR A 167 14.30 -15.92 8.43
CA TYR A 167 14.77 -16.76 7.35
C TYR A 167 13.92 -16.60 6.08
N LEU A 168 14.59 -16.64 4.94
CA LEU A 168 13.99 -16.85 3.62
C LEU A 168 14.39 -18.22 3.10
N TRP A 169 13.55 -18.84 2.28
CA TRP A 169 13.92 -20.00 1.48
C TRP A 169 13.81 -19.65 0.00
N ILE A 170 14.92 -19.81 -0.71
CA ILE A 170 15.04 -19.55 -2.15
C ILE A 170 15.75 -20.74 -2.75
N ASP A 171 15.15 -21.38 -3.76
CA ASP A 171 15.69 -22.60 -4.39
C ASP A 171 16.10 -23.67 -3.35
N ASP A 172 15.22 -23.92 -2.38
CA ASP A 172 15.41 -24.83 -1.24
C ASP A 172 16.56 -24.48 -0.27
N GLN A 173 17.23 -23.34 -0.46
CA GLN A 173 18.25 -22.84 0.45
C GLN A 173 17.67 -21.92 1.51
N ARG A 174 17.89 -22.27 2.79
CA ARG A 174 17.55 -21.42 3.93
C ARG A 174 18.61 -20.34 4.12
N ILE A 175 18.20 -19.08 4.01
CA ILE A 175 19.05 -17.90 4.14
C ILE A 175 18.61 -17.13 5.39
N ALA A 176 19.53 -16.93 6.34
CA ALA A 176 19.27 -16.03 7.46
C ALA A 176 19.27 -14.58 6.98
N VAL A 177 18.30 -13.80 7.44
CA VAL A 177 18.13 -12.40 7.04
C VAL A 177 17.94 -11.50 8.24
N SER A 178 18.40 -10.26 8.11
CA SER A 178 18.09 -9.14 9.00
C SER A 178 17.88 -7.88 8.17
N GLY A 179 17.09 -6.93 8.68
CA GLY A 179 16.74 -5.74 7.94
C GLY A 179 15.78 -4.82 8.68
N VAL A 180 15.09 -3.98 7.91
CA VAL A 180 14.07 -3.04 8.38
C VAL A 180 12.75 -3.36 7.68
N GLY A 181 11.64 -3.30 8.41
CA GLY A 181 10.32 -3.62 7.86
C GLY A 181 9.24 -2.65 8.30
N TYR A 182 8.12 -2.76 7.61
CA TYR A 182 6.95 -1.91 7.71
C TYR A 182 5.67 -2.76 7.64
N HIS A 183 4.60 -2.29 8.28
CA HIS A 183 3.25 -2.86 8.19
C HIS A 183 2.19 -1.76 8.20
N ASP A 184 1.24 -1.88 7.27
CA ASP A 184 -0.05 -1.18 7.26
C ASP A 184 -1.25 -2.12 7.11
N HIS A 185 -2.41 -1.59 7.50
CA HIS A 185 -3.68 -2.27 7.43
C HIS A 185 -4.73 -1.36 6.78
N ASN A 186 -5.51 -1.93 5.86
CA ASN A 186 -6.45 -1.19 5.03
C ASN A 186 -7.77 -1.93 4.93
N TRP A 187 -8.88 -1.20 4.99
CA TRP A 187 -10.21 -1.76 4.81
C TRP A 187 -11.20 -0.74 4.26
N GLY A 188 -12.27 -1.22 3.65
CA GLY A 188 -13.32 -0.35 3.14
C GLY A 188 -14.47 -1.12 2.53
N ASN A 189 -15.59 -0.45 2.28
CA ASN A 189 -16.83 -1.06 1.79
C ASN A 189 -17.35 -0.43 0.49
N LEU A 190 -16.41 -0.19 -0.43
CA LEU A 190 -16.68 0.40 -1.74
C LEU A 190 -15.72 -0.17 -2.79
N ASP A 191 -16.03 0.09 -4.06
CA ASP A 191 -15.07 -0.19 -5.12
C ASP A 191 -14.09 1.00 -5.21
N LEU A 192 -12.83 0.83 -4.77
CA LEU A 192 -11.84 1.92 -4.64
C LEU A 192 -11.74 2.76 -5.91
N TYR A 193 -11.76 2.11 -7.08
CA TYR A 193 -11.66 2.79 -8.37
C TYR A 193 -12.79 3.81 -8.64
N GLN A 194 -13.92 3.75 -7.92
CA GLN A 194 -15.03 4.68 -8.09
C GLN A 194 -14.83 6.00 -7.35
N VAL A 195 -14.03 6.01 -6.29
CA VAL A 195 -13.83 7.19 -5.44
C VAL A 195 -12.37 7.66 -5.40
N VAL A 196 -11.43 6.80 -5.77
CA VAL A 196 -9.99 7.11 -5.83
C VAL A 196 -9.56 7.15 -7.29
N ARG A 197 -8.94 8.25 -7.69
CA ARG A 197 -8.23 8.37 -8.97
C ARG A 197 -6.82 7.82 -8.82
N ARG A 198 -6.13 8.26 -7.77
CA ARG A 198 -4.76 7.82 -7.47
C ARG A 198 -4.55 7.74 -5.97
N TRP A 199 -3.82 6.75 -5.54
CA TRP A 199 -3.29 6.68 -4.19
C TRP A 199 -1.80 6.37 -4.27
N SER A 200 -1.00 7.34 -3.84
CA SER A 200 0.45 7.25 -3.73
C SER A 200 0.79 7.19 -2.24
N TRP A 201 1.59 6.22 -1.82
CA TRP A 201 2.05 6.15 -0.44
C TRP A 201 3.44 5.50 -0.39
N GLY A 202 4.18 5.72 0.69
CA GLY A 202 5.46 5.06 0.88
C GLY A 202 6.16 5.45 2.16
N HIS A 203 7.36 4.91 2.31
CA HIS A 203 8.21 5.16 3.45
C HIS A 203 9.66 5.46 3.05
N VAL A 204 10.30 6.32 3.83
CA VAL A 204 11.72 6.67 3.74
C VAL A 204 12.40 6.15 4.99
N ILE A 205 13.45 5.36 4.82
CA ILE A 205 14.33 4.91 5.89
C ILE A 205 15.71 5.50 5.65
N ALA A 206 16.14 6.43 6.50
CA ALA A 206 17.43 7.12 6.39
C ALA A 206 18.10 7.21 7.76
N ASP A 207 19.14 6.42 7.98
CA ASP A 207 19.75 6.22 9.31
C ASP A 207 18.69 5.87 10.37
N ARG A 208 18.58 6.70 11.42
CA ARG A 208 17.56 6.59 12.48
C ARG A 208 16.23 7.25 12.12
N HIS A 209 16.12 7.88 10.95
CA HIS A 209 14.91 8.56 10.52
C HIS A 209 14.00 7.61 9.75
N THR A 210 12.71 7.72 10.03
CA THR A 210 11.63 7.07 9.27
C THR A 210 10.62 8.13 8.90
N MET A 211 10.27 8.24 7.62
CA MET A 211 9.17 9.09 7.16
C MET A 211 8.13 8.24 6.44
N ILE A 212 6.87 8.27 6.87
CA ILE A 212 5.75 7.76 6.07
C ILE A 212 5.12 8.94 5.35
N PHE A 213 4.75 8.78 4.08
CA PHE A 213 4.08 9.83 3.30
C PHE A 213 2.98 9.25 2.41
N TRP A 214 1.99 10.07 2.08
CA TRP A 214 0.90 9.68 1.20
C TRP A 214 0.25 10.87 0.48
N GLU A 215 -0.40 10.56 -0.63
CA GLU A 215 -1.30 11.41 -1.41
C GLU A 215 -2.45 10.53 -1.93
N LEU A 216 -3.68 10.83 -1.55
CA LEU A 216 -4.89 10.23 -2.10
C LEU A 216 -5.66 11.28 -2.91
N LEU A 217 -5.67 11.11 -4.22
CA LEU A 217 -6.45 11.90 -5.16
C LEU A 217 -7.82 11.23 -5.36
N GLY A 218 -8.87 11.87 -4.83
CA GLY A 218 -10.24 11.42 -4.97
C GLY A 218 -10.85 11.71 -6.35
N ARG A 219 -11.96 11.03 -6.66
CA ARG A 219 -12.85 11.32 -7.79
C ARG A 219 -14.02 12.16 -7.27
N GLY A 220 -14.03 13.44 -7.62
CA GLY A 220 -15.00 14.39 -7.05
C GLY A 220 -14.79 15.81 -7.57
N MET A 221 -15.37 16.81 -6.90
CA MET A 221 -15.11 18.21 -7.23
C MET A 221 -13.60 18.51 -7.25
N VAL A 222 -13.24 19.53 -8.03
CA VAL A 222 -11.87 20.06 -8.11
C VAL A 222 -11.27 20.19 -6.70
N GLY A 223 -10.18 19.46 -6.43
CA GLY A 223 -9.40 19.60 -5.19
C GLY A 223 -9.58 18.52 -4.11
N SER A 224 -10.29 17.41 -4.34
CA SER A 224 -10.34 16.29 -3.37
C SER A 224 -9.00 15.55 -3.29
N CYS A 225 -8.07 16.06 -2.48
CA CYS A 225 -6.76 15.48 -2.22
C CYS A 225 -6.53 15.35 -0.71
N VAL A 226 -6.06 14.19 -0.24
CA VAL A 226 -5.48 14.02 1.10
C VAL A 226 -4.00 13.80 0.94
N THR A 227 -3.22 14.70 1.49
CA THR A 227 -1.77 14.53 1.60
C THR A 227 -1.39 14.36 3.04
N GLY A 228 -0.33 13.63 3.31
CA GLY A 228 0.18 13.52 4.66
C GLY A 228 1.61 13.02 4.73
N ALA A 229 2.30 13.40 5.81
CA ALA A 229 3.58 12.85 6.16
C ALA A 229 3.79 12.85 7.67
N ILE A 230 4.45 11.79 8.13
CA ILE A 230 4.87 11.63 9.51
C ILE A 230 6.36 11.30 9.50
N LEU A 231 7.17 12.03 10.27
CA LEU A 231 8.61 11.83 10.40
C LEU A 231 8.98 11.55 11.85
N TRP A 232 9.80 10.52 12.06
CA TRP A 232 10.42 10.18 13.33
C TRP A 232 11.94 10.17 13.25
N GLN A 233 12.59 10.34 14.40
CA GLN A 233 14.00 10.02 14.65
C GLN A 233 14.09 9.00 15.80
N GLY A 234 14.36 7.74 15.49
CA GLY A 234 14.06 6.64 16.41
C GLY A 234 12.56 6.64 16.73
N PRO A 235 12.14 6.53 18.00
CA PRO A 235 10.74 6.61 18.38
C PRO A 235 10.22 8.06 18.57
N GLU A 236 11.09 9.07 18.49
CA GLU A 236 10.70 10.47 18.69
C GLU A 236 10.02 11.04 17.44
N LEU A 237 8.81 11.58 17.62
CA LEU A 237 8.05 12.23 16.55
C LEU A 237 8.59 13.64 16.27
N LEU A 238 9.04 13.89 15.04
CA LEU A 238 9.56 15.18 14.61
C LEU A 238 8.55 16.01 13.79
N LEU A 239 7.70 15.34 13.00
CA LEU A 239 6.73 16.00 12.12
C LEU A 239 5.48 15.13 11.96
N ASN A 240 4.30 15.74 12.00
CA ASN A 240 3.05 15.17 11.52
C ASN A 240 2.27 16.28 10.83
N THR A 241 1.97 16.14 9.53
CA THR A 241 1.34 17.21 8.77
C THR A 241 0.60 16.70 7.53
N ASP A 242 -0.42 17.45 7.13
CA ASP A 242 -1.13 17.33 5.85
C ASP A 242 -0.49 18.18 4.73
N GLN A 243 0.41 19.11 5.05
CA GLN A 243 1.04 20.00 4.08
C GLN A 243 2.23 19.33 3.39
N VAL A 244 1.91 18.39 2.51
CA VAL A 244 2.89 17.62 1.74
C VAL A 244 2.76 17.90 0.27
N ASN A 245 3.90 18.11 -0.38
CA ASN A 245 4.00 18.25 -1.83
C ASN A 245 4.83 17.10 -2.37
N LEU A 246 4.18 16.21 -3.12
CA LEU A 246 4.86 15.20 -3.92
C LEU A 246 5.20 15.83 -5.27
N HIS A 247 6.48 15.87 -5.62
CA HIS A 247 6.94 16.38 -6.90
C HIS A 247 7.17 15.22 -7.86
N PRO A 248 6.22 14.96 -8.78
CA PRO A 248 6.38 13.91 -9.75
C PRO A 248 7.41 14.30 -10.82
N SER A 249 8.01 13.29 -11.41
CA SER A 249 8.77 13.38 -12.64
C SER A 249 8.31 12.33 -13.63
N LYS A 250 8.47 12.62 -14.93
CA LYS A 250 8.32 11.60 -15.95
C LYS A 250 9.43 10.59 -15.77
N SER A 251 9.06 9.32 -15.61
CA SER A 251 10.03 8.23 -15.58
C SER A 251 10.99 8.34 -16.78
N ARG A 252 12.28 8.30 -16.50
CA ARG A 252 13.33 8.14 -17.53
C ARG A 252 13.66 6.67 -17.79
N ILE A 253 13.02 5.77 -17.06
CA ILE A 253 13.37 4.34 -16.93
C ILE A 253 12.62 3.51 -17.97
N ASP A 254 11.39 3.90 -18.32
CA ASP A 254 10.59 3.24 -19.35
C ASP A 254 9.85 4.32 -20.19
N PRO A 255 10.31 4.60 -21.42
CA PRO A 255 9.68 5.57 -22.31
C PRO A 255 8.28 5.17 -22.78
N GLU A 256 7.92 3.87 -22.70
CA GLU A 256 6.60 3.36 -23.11
C GLU A 256 5.60 3.32 -21.94
N ALA A 257 6.09 3.31 -20.71
CA ALA A 257 5.25 3.40 -19.53
C ALA A 257 5.16 4.87 -19.08
N ASP A 258 3.96 5.43 -19.14
CA ASP A 258 3.62 6.75 -18.58
C ASP A 258 3.63 6.69 -17.04
N VAL A 259 4.77 6.31 -16.46
CA VAL A 259 4.95 6.12 -15.01
C VAL A 259 5.35 7.45 -14.39
N TYR A 260 4.55 7.89 -13.42
CA TYR A 260 4.88 8.99 -12.53
C TYR A 260 5.85 8.48 -11.47
N CYS A 261 7.13 8.84 -11.58
CA CYS A 261 8.09 8.66 -10.49
C CYS A 261 8.07 9.88 -9.58
N LEU A 262 8.60 9.76 -8.37
CA LEU A 262 8.82 10.91 -7.48
C LEU A 262 10.28 11.35 -7.55
N ASP A 263 10.51 12.65 -7.75
CA ASP A 263 11.84 13.27 -7.63
C ASP A 263 12.07 13.79 -6.22
N ARG A 264 11.01 14.30 -5.58
CA ARG A 264 11.11 14.96 -4.29
C ARG A 264 9.81 14.89 -3.52
N ILE A 265 9.93 14.73 -2.22
CA ILE A 265 8.85 14.83 -1.25
C ILE A 265 9.20 16.00 -0.33
N ARG A 266 8.27 16.95 -0.17
CA ARG A 266 8.45 18.09 0.75
C ARG A 266 7.28 18.12 1.73
N ALA A 267 7.61 18.12 3.02
CA ALA A 267 6.63 18.23 4.10
C ALA A 267 7.02 19.38 5.04
N GLN A 268 6.03 20.09 5.57
CA GLN A 268 6.22 21.21 6.49
C GLN A 268 4.99 21.32 7.39
N PHE A 269 5.10 21.93 8.58
CA PHE A 269 3.94 22.11 9.46
C PHE A 269 3.71 23.59 9.73
N ASN A 270 2.62 24.17 9.23
CA ASN A 270 2.34 25.61 9.34
C ASN A 270 3.53 26.48 8.87
N ASP A 271 3.69 27.67 9.43
CA ASP A 271 4.87 28.54 9.23
C ASP A 271 6.11 28.06 10.05
N ASN A 272 6.13 26.79 10.51
CA ASN A 272 7.31 26.26 11.20
C ASN A 272 8.51 26.27 10.23
N PRO A 273 9.68 26.80 10.65
CA PRO A 273 10.88 26.75 9.83
C PRO A 273 11.38 25.33 9.54
N LEU A 274 10.93 24.31 10.28
CA LEU A 274 11.26 22.90 10.05
C LEU A 274 10.57 22.39 8.77
N VAL A 275 11.25 22.59 7.64
CA VAL A 275 10.91 21.99 6.34
C VAL A 275 11.72 20.70 6.18
N VAL A 276 11.02 19.60 5.93
CA VAL A 276 11.62 18.31 5.62
C VAL A 276 11.55 18.07 4.12
N GLN A 277 12.65 17.61 3.53
CA GLN A 277 12.70 17.28 2.12
C GLN A 277 13.44 15.96 1.89
N ALA A 278 12.76 14.99 1.28
CA ALA A 278 13.41 13.81 0.72
C ALA A 278 13.64 14.05 -0.78
N THR A 279 14.90 14.01 -1.22
CA THR A 279 15.27 14.05 -2.64
C THR A 279 15.59 12.64 -3.10
N LEU A 280 14.87 12.13 -4.10
CA LEU A 280 14.98 10.77 -4.59
C LEU A 280 15.95 10.72 -5.79
N GLN A 281 16.74 9.64 -5.83
CA GLN A 281 17.79 9.40 -6.82
C GLN A 281 17.78 7.94 -7.23
N ASN A 282 18.29 7.63 -8.42
CA ASN A 282 18.45 6.25 -8.90
C ASN A 282 17.15 5.43 -8.80
N GLN A 283 16.02 6.05 -9.16
CA GLN A 283 14.72 5.42 -9.10
C GLN A 283 14.70 4.12 -9.93
N GLN A 284 13.99 3.11 -9.42
CA GLN A 284 13.78 1.83 -10.07
C GLN A 284 12.31 1.43 -9.94
N VAL A 285 11.73 0.92 -11.02
CA VAL A 285 10.42 0.28 -11.01
C VAL A 285 10.63 -1.20 -10.73
N LEU A 286 10.20 -1.66 -9.55
CA LEU A 286 10.30 -3.06 -9.12
C LEU A 286 9.22 -3.92 -9.77
N ASP A 287 8.00 -3.39 -9.78
CA ASP A 287 6.86 -4.03 -10.41
C ASP A 287 5.88 -3.04 -11.02
N ARG A 288 5.20 -3.53 -12.06
CA ARG A 288 4.04 -2.92 -12.67
C ARG A 288 2.98 -4.01 -12.82
N ILE A 289 1.84 -3.81 -12.18
CA ILE A 289 0.73 -4.76 -12.17
C ILE A 289 -0.49 -4.04 -12.74
N ASP A 290 -0.98 -4.49 -13.90
CA ASP A 290 -2.24 -4.02 -14.44
C ASP A 290 -3.38 -4.86 -13.85
N PHE A 291 -4.49 -4.22 -13.45
CA PHE A 291 -5.69 -4.92 -13.01
C PHE A 291 -6.92 -4.46 -13.78
N ALA A 292 -7.87 -5.39 -13.96
CA ALA A 292 -9.11 -5.12 -14.67
C ALA A 292 -9.89 -3.98 -14.01
N GLN A 293 -10.27 -2.98 -14.79
CA GLN A 293 -11.15 -1.90 -14.33
C GLN A 293 -12.20 -1.60 -15.39
N PRO A 294 -13.18 -2.50 -15.58
CA PRO A 294 -14.14 -2.35 -16.65
C PRO A 294 -14.97 -1.08 -16.52
N ARG A 295 -15.02 -0.28 -17.58
CA ARG A 295 -15.69 1.03 -17.64
C ARG A 295 -17.21 0.92 -17.81
N SER A 296 -17.89 0.13 -16.99
CA SER A 296 -19.35 -0.02 -17.04
C SER A 296 -20.02 0.27 -15.70
N ARG A 297 -21.11 1.05 -15.74
CA ARG A 297 -21.98 1.29 -14.57
C ARG A 297 -22.86 0.10 -14.21
N ARG A 298 -23.01 -0.88 -15.11
CA ARG A 298 -23.83 -2.08 -14.88
C ARG A 298 -22.96 -3.20 -14.37
N GLU A 299 -23.28 -3.71 -13.18
CA GLU A 299 -22.48 -4.74 -12.51
C GLU A 299 -22.31 -6.02 -13.34
N ILE A 300 -23.38 -6.50 -13.98
CA ILE A 300 -23.34 -7.70 -14.84
C ILE A 300 -22.38 -7.48 -16.01
N THR A 301 -22.43 -6.31 -16.65
CA THR A 301 -21.52 -5.96 -17.74
C THR A 301 -20.08 -5.89 -17.24
N ARG A 302 -19.85 -5.31 -16.06
CA ARG A 302 -18.53 -5.24 -15.43
C ARG A 302 -17.94 -6.63 -15.21
N GLN A 303 -18.70 -7.56 -14.64
CA GLN A 303 -18.27 -8.95 -14.42
C GLN A 303 -17.93 -9.68 -15.72
N VAL A 304 -18.71 -9.47 -16.79
CA VAL A 304 -18.43 -10.06 -18.10
C VAL A 304 -17.14 -9.50 -18.69
N LEU A 305 -16.95 -8.17 -18.63
CA LEU A 305 -15.76 -7.51 -19.13
C LEU A 305 -14.49 -7.88 -18.32
N GLU A 306 -14.62 -8.04 -17.00
CA GLU A 306 -13.54 -8.52 -16.13
C GLU A 306 -13.09 -9.93 -16.52
N ARG A 307 -14.04 -10.84 -16.83
CA ARG A 307 -13.70 -12.17 -17.36
C ARG A 307 -13.02 -12.09 -18.73
N ILE A 308 -13.48 -11.21 -19.61
CA ILE A 308 -12.86 -10.99 -20.92
C ILE A 308 -11.41 -10.50 -20.75
N TYR A 309 -11.17 -9.55 -19.83
CA TYR A 309 -9.84 -9.08 -19.48
C TYR A 309 -8.92 -10.24 -19.11
N PHE A 310 -9.28 -11.05 -18.11
CA PHE A 310 -8.43 -12.14 -17.62
C PHE A 310 -8.22 -13.26 -18.65
N LEU A 311 -9.23 -13.55 -19.48
CA LEU A 311 -9.08 -14.52 -20.57
C LEU A 311 -8.14 -14.01 -21.66
N SER A 312 -8.15 -12.71 -21.94
CA SER A 312 -7.33 -12.09 -22.98
C SER A 312 -5.85 -11.98 -22.61
N GLU A 313 -5.51 -11.93 -21.31
CA GLU A 313 -4.10 -11.88 -20.86
C GLU A 313 -3.28 -13.12 -21.29
N ARG A 314 -3.95 -14.22 -21.61
CA ARG A 314 -3.32 -15.43 -22.15
C ARG A 314 -2.83 -15.28 -23.60
N VAL A 315 -3.18 -14.19 -24.29
CA VAL A 315 -2.83 -13.93 -25.69
C VAL A 315 -2.21 -12.53 -25.83
N PRO A 316 -0.88 -12.38 -25.98
CA PRO A 316 -0.20 -11.09 -25.81
C PRO A 316 -0.73 -9.92 -26.67
N LEU A 317 -0.92 -10.12 -27.98
CA LEU A 317 -1.36 -9.06 -28.91
C LEU A 317 -2.83 -8.68 -28.71
N ILE A 318 -3.69 -9.66 -28.46
CA ILE A 318 -5.13 -9.44 -28.22
C ILE A 318 -5.32 -8.82 -26.84
N GLY A 319 -4.56 -9.28 -25.85
CA GLY A 319 -4.59 -8.80 -24.47
C GLY A 319 -4.40 -7.29 -24.40
N GLN A 320 -3.39 -6.71 -25.04
CA GLN A 320 -3.18 -5.26 -24.99
C GLN A 320 -4.34 -4.43 -25.57
N LEU A 321 -4.93 -4.87 -26.69
CA LEU A 321 -6.10 -4.20 -27.28
C LEU A 321 -7.33 -4.33 -26.37
N VAL A 322 -7.57 -5.53 -25.83
CA VAL A 322 -8.68 -5.79 -24.91
C VAL A 322 -8.51 -5.00 -23.61
N LYS A 323 -7.30 -4.92 -23.04
CA LYS A 323 -7.00 -4.10 -21.85
C LYS A 323 -7.42 -2.65 -22.06
N ARG A 324 -7.02 -2.04 -23.17
CA ARG A 324 -7.39 -0.65 -23.50
C ARG A 324 -8.88 -0.47 -23.72
N TRP A 325 -9.55 -1.45 -24.33
CA TRP A 325 -10.99 -1.39 -24.59
C TRP A 325 -11.84 -1.60 -23.33
N VAL A 326 -11.48 -2.57 -22.47
CA VAL A 326 -12.18 -2.84 -21.21
C VAL A 326 -11.96 -1.71 -20.21
N GLY A 327 -10.74 -1.19 -20.15
CA GLY A 327 -10.25 -0.33 -19.08
C GLY A 327 -9.48 -1.12 -18.03
N TYR A 328 -8.40 -0.51 -17.53
CA TYR A 328 -7.53 -1.09 -16.52
C TYR A 328 -6.99 0.01 -15.62
N GLY A 329 -6.70 -0.35 -14.37
CA GLY A 329 -5.87 0.43 -13.47
C GLY A 329 -4.45 -0.13 -13.44
N THR A 330 -3.50 0.66 -12.97
CA THR A 330 -2.10 0.25 -12.86
C THR A 330 -1.60 0.47 -11.44
N TYR A 331 -0.91 -0.52 -10.92
CA TYR A 331 -0.20 -0.47 -9.66
C TYR A 331 1.30 -0.50 -9.96
N HIS A 332 2.02 0.50 -9.47
CA HIS A 332 3.47 0.56 -9.57
C HIS A 332 4.10 0.42 -8.19
N ARG A 333 5.15 -0.38 -8.11
CA ARG A 333 6.00 -0.48 -6.95
C ARG A 333 7.38 0.04 -7.30
N LEU A 334 7.87 1.01 -6.55
CA LEU A 334 9.07 1.75 -6.86
C LEU A 334 10.00 1.81 -5.65
N GLN A 335 11.30 1.86 -5.95
CA GLN A 335 12.32 2.15 -4.96
C GLN A 335 13.28 3.22 -5.47
N ALA A 336 13.91 3.94 -4.55
CA ALA A 336 14.90 4.94 -4.86
C ALA A 336 15.92 5.08 -3.72
N GLU A 337 17.12 5.52 -4.03
CA GLU A 337 17.99 6.13 -3.02
C GLU A 337 17.43 7.50 -2.62
N CYS A 338 17.67 7.93 -1.40
CA CYS A 338 17.21 9.23 -0.93
C CYS A 338 18.22 9.98 -0.08
N LYS A 339 18.20 11.31 -0.26
CA LYS A 339 18.78 12.28 0.69
C LYS A 339 17.65 12.96 1.44
N LEU A 340 17.50 12.61 2.72
CA LEU A 340 16.52 13.21 3.63
C LEU A 340 17.16 14.39 4.34
N LYS A 341 16.72 15.61 4.01
CA LYS A 341 17.15 16.84 4.65
C LYS A 341 16.13 17.25 5.72
N THR A 342 16.60 17.42 6.95
CA THR A 342 15.87 18.05 8.06
C THR A 342 16.36 19.49 8.23
N ALA A 343 15.90 20.23 9.26
CA ALA A 343 16.37 21.60 9.49
C ALA A 343 17.89 21.69 9.71
N THR A 344 18.47 20.67 10.35
CA THR A 344 19.86 20.70 10.82
C THR A 344 20.74 19.64 10.16
N GLU A 345 20.16 18.58 9.60
CA GLU A 345 20.90 17.39 9.18
C GLU A 345 20.49 16.92 7.78
N CYS A 346 21.33 16.07 7.18
CA CYS A 346 21.08 15.42 5.90
C CYS A 346 21.48 13.95 6.00
N HIS A 347 20.53 13.05 5.78
CA HIS A 347 20.69 11.61 5.95
C HIS A 347 20.58 10.91 4.60
N SER A 348 21.35 9.85 4.43
CA SER A 348 21.24 8.99 3.26
C SER A 348 20.36 7.79 3.61
N GLY A 349 19.54 7.36 2.67
CA GLY A 349 18.62 6.28 2.90
C GLY A 349 18.03 5.74 1.61
N HIS A 350 16.94 5.01 1.76
CA HIS A 350 16.13 4.52 0.66
C HIS A 350 14.68 4.95 0.85
N VAL A 351 13.96 4.99 -0.26
CA VAL A 351 12.52 5.17 -0.31
C VAL A 351 11.93 3.96 -1.00
N PHE A 352 10.88 3.44 -0.41
CA PHE A 352 10.01 2.50 -1.06
C PHE A 352 8.60 3.08 -1.10
N TYR A 353 7.96 3.01 -2.27
CA TYR A 353 6.66 3.64 -2.47
C TYR A 353 5.86 2.95 -3.56
N GLU A 354 4.55 3.07 -3.43
CA GLU A 354 3.57 2.46 -4.31
C GLU A 354 2.63 3.53 -4.86
N ILE A 355 2.24 3.35 -6.11
CA ILE A 355 1.28 4.22 -6.79
C ILE A 355 0.20 3.34 -7.42
N MET A 356 -0.98 3.40 -6.83
CA MET A 356 -2.22 2.90 -7.42
C MET A 356 -2.84 4.00 -8.28
N ASP A 357 -2.78 3.85 -9.60
CA ASP A 357 -3.45 4.73 -10.56
C ASP A 357 -4.65 4.00 -11.16
N PHE A 358 -5.85 4.45 -10.81
CA PHE A 358 -7.10 3.92 -11.35
C PHE A 358 -7.49 4.60 -12.67
N GLY A 359 -6.64 5.45 -13.25
CA GLY A 359 -6.88 6.17 -14.51
C GLY A 359 -8.07 7.12 -14.45
N ASP A 360 -8.56 7.59 -15.60
CA ASP A 360 -9.79 8.38 -15.69
C ASP A 360 -11.01 7.46 -15.94
N LEU A 361 -12.14 7.81 -15.31
CA LEU A 361 -13.45 7.24 -15.64
C LEU A 361 -14.06 8.15 -16.69
N GLU A 362 -13.99 7.77 -17.97
CA GLU A 362 -14.69 8.49 -19.05
C GLU A 362 -16.22 8.45 -18.88
#